data_AF-A0A426U7G7-F1
#
_entry.id   AF-A0A426U7G7-F1
#
_cell.length_a   1.000
_cell.length_b   1.000
_cell.length_c   1.000
_cell.angle_alpha   90.00
_cell.angle_beta   90.00
_cell.angle_gamma   90.00
#
_symmetry.space_group_name_H-M   'P 1'
#
loop_
_entity.id
_entity.type
_entity.pdbx_description
1 polymer ?
#
loop_
_entity_poly.entity_id
_entity_poly.type
_entity_poly.pdbx_seq_one_letter_code
_entity_poly.pdbx_strand_id
1 'polypeptide(L)' 'DDISVTGLDDLALATAIDPELTTVRLDAELFGERGMQALLAVLEGRTPDAGDIPVELVVRGSTAPPSTP' A
#
# COMPACT_ATOMS: atom_id res chain seq x y z
N ASP A 1 -15.93 -17.15 4.79
CA ASP A 1 -15.76 -16.74 6.21
C ASP A 1 -14.66 -17.50 6.94
N ASP A 2 -13.71 -18.12 6.21
CA ASP A 2 -12.69 -18.98 6.83
C ASP A 2 -11.37 -18.24 7.07
N ILE A 3 -11.03 -17.31 6.18
CA ILE A 3 -9.74 -16.62 6.15
C ILE A 3 -9.98 -15.14 5.82
N SER A 4 -9.40 -14.26 6.64
CA SER A 4 -9.29 -12.84 6.32
C SER A 4 -8.21 -12.63 5.25
N VAL A 5 -8.49 -11.76 4.28
CA VAL A 5 -7.58 -11.42 3.19
C VAL A 5 -7.32 -9.92 3.22
N THR A 6 -6.05 -9.52 3.07
CA THR A 6 -5.64 -8.12 2.93
C THR A 6 -4.77 -7.93 1.69
N GLY A 7 -4.65 -6.69 1.22
CA GLY A 7 -3.79 -6.31 0.11
C GLY A 7 -2.93 -5.07 0.37
N LEU A 8 -2.26 -4.65 -0.70
CA LEU A 8 -1.48 -3.42 -0.81
C LEU A 8 -1.95 -2.65 -2.07
N ASP A 9 -1.66 -1.36 -2.14
CA ASP A 9 -1.85 -0.42 -3.26
C ASP A 9 -3.24 0.22 -3.41
N ASP A 10 -4.30 -0.35 -2.85
CA ASP A 10 -5.68 0.15 -3.02
C ASP A 10 -6.09 0.42 -4.49
N LEU A 11 -5.68 -0.45 -5.40
CA LEU A 11 -6.05 -0.36 -6.81
C LEU A 11 -7.57 -0.44 -6.99
N ALA A 12 -8.08 -0.01 -8.16
CA ALA A 12 -9.51 -0.07 -8.49
C ALA A 12 -10.14 -1.47 -8.31
N LEU A 13 -9.33 -2.54 -8.40
CA LEU A 13 -9.76 -3.91 -8.13
C LEU A 13 -10.19 -4.10 -6.66
N ALA A 14 -9.59 -3.38 -5.70
CA ALA A 14 -9.89 -3.51 -4.28
C ALA A 14 -11.35 -3.18 -3.94
N THR A 15 -11.98 -2.26 -4.68
CA THR A 15 -13.41 -1.92 -4.54
C THR A 15 -14.32 -2.69 -5.50
N ALA A 16 -13.75 -3.46 -6.43
CA ALA A 16 -14.50 -4.20 -7.45
C ALA A 16 -14.73 -5.68 -7.09
N ILE A 17 -14.02 -6.20 -6.08
CA ILE A 17 -14.19 -7.55 -5.54
C ILE A 17 -15.25 -7.53 -4.44
N ASP A 18 -15.96 -8.65 -4.25
CA ASP A 18 -16.90 -8.87 -3.16
C ASP A 18 -16.46 -10.07 -2.29
N PRO A 19 -16.24 -9.89 -0.97
CA PRO A 19 -16.28 -8.63 -0.25
C PRO A 19 -15.14 -7.68 -0.68
N GLU A 20 -15.38 -6.37 -0.61
CA GLU A 20 -14.36 -5.37 -0.96
C GLU A 20 -13.08 -5.58 -0.11
N LEU A 21 -11.92 -5.42 -0.74
CA LEU A 21 -10.62 -5.76 -0.19
C LEU A 21 -10.13 -4.70 0.80
N THR A 22 -9.91 -5.10 2.06
CA THR A 22 -9.10 -4.35 3.02
C THR A 22 -7.67 -4.28 2.53
N THR A 23 -7.09 -3.08 2.48
CA THR A 23 -5.79 -2.88 1.84
C THR A 23 -5.03 -1.70 2.44
N VAL A 24 -3.71 -1.72 2.33
CA VAL A 24 -2.87 -0.58 2.66
C VAL A 24 -2.71 0.29 1.42
N ARG A 25 -3.20 1.53 1.49
CA ARG A 25 -3.07 2.54 0.45
C ARG A 25 -1.74 3.27 0.58
N LEU A 26 -1.05 3.39 -0.54
CA LEU A 26 0.15 4.18 -0.74
C LEU A 26 -0.18 5.34 -1.66
N ASP A 27 0.35 6.53 -1.38
CA ASP A 27 0.38 7.61 -2.36
C ASP A 27 1.39 7.25 -3.47
N ALA A 28 0.87 6.72 -4.59
CA ALA A 28 1.69 6.26 -5.71
C ALA A 28 2.45 7.41 -6.39
N GLU A 29 1.90 8.61 -6.40
CA GLU A 29 2.54 9.78 -7.01
C GLU A 29 3.75 10.20 -6.17
N LEU A 30 3.57 10.34 -4.85
CA LEU A 30 4.66 10.64 -3.93
C LEU A 30 5.74 9.55 -3.94
N PHE A 31 5.33 8.28 -4.01
CA PHE A 31 6.28 7.15 -4.08
C PHE A 31 7.12 7.21 -5.36
N GLY A 32 6.49 7.43 -6.51
CA GLY A 32 7.17 7.58 -7.78
C GLY A 32 8.11 8.78 -7.80
N GLU A 33 7.66 9.93 -7.30
CA GLU A 33 8.47 11.15 -7.19
C GLU A 33 9.73 10.90 -6.37
N ARG A 34 9.59 10.38 -5.14
CA ARG A 34 10.74 10.09 -4.28
C ARG A 34 11.67 9.05 -4.88
N GLY A 35 11.13 8.03 -5.53
CA GLY A 35 11.92 7.02 -6.24
C GLY A 35 12.76 7.63 -7.36
N MET A 36 12.19 8.53 -8.16
CA MET A 36 12.92 9.23 -9.22
C MET A 36 13.99 10.16 -8.65
N GLN A 37 13.68 10.93 -7.59
CA GLN A 37 14.67 11.78 -6.93
C GLN A 37 15.85 10.97 -6.37
N ALA A 38 15.56 9.81 -5.77
CA ALA A 38 16.59 8.90 -5.29
C ALA A 38 17.46 8.36 -6.43
N LEU A 39 16.86 7.96 -7.56
CA LEU A 39 17.59 7.51 -8.74
C LEU A 39 18.52 8.60 -9.29
N LEU A 40 18.03 9.85 -9.41
CA LEU A 40 18.83 10.98 -9.87
C LEU A 40 20.03 11.24 -8.94
N ALA A 41 19.84 11.18 -7.62
CA ALA A 41 20.92 11.32 -6.66
C ALA A 41 22.01 10.25 -6.87
N VAL A 42 21.64 8.99 -7.08
CA VAL A 42 22.60 7.91 -7.37
C VAL A 42 23.38 8.19 -8.65
N LEU A 43 22.70 8.60 -9.72
CA LEU A 43 23.34 8.89 -11.02
C LEU A 43 24.33 10.06 -10.93
N GLU A 44 24.12 10.98 -9.99
CA GLU A 44 25.01 12.11 -9.72
C GLU A 44 26.12 11.79 -8.68
N GLY A 45 26.19 10.56 -8.18
CA GLY A 45 27.15 10.16 -7.15
C GLY A 45 26.85 10.72 -5.75
N ARG A 46 25.60 11.16 -5.51
CA ARG A 46 25.11 11.63 -4.22
C ARG A 46 24.41 10.51 -3.46
N THR A 47 24.37 10.61 -2.14
CA THR A 47 23.54 9.72 -1.31
C THR A 47 22.06 10.15 -1.44
N PRO A 48 21.13 9.24 -1.77
CA PRO A 48 19.71 9.53 -1.78
C PRO A 48 19.17 9.92 -0.41
N ASP A 49 18.16 10.78 -0.38
CA ASP A 49 17.42 11.07 0.85
C ASP A 49 16.66 9.83 1.33
N ALA A 50 16.76 9.55 2.62
CA ALA A 50 16.05 8.47 3.29
C ALA A 50 14.79 8.99 3.99
N GLY A 51 13.78 8.14 4.13
CA GLY A 51 12.59 8.45 4.91
C GLY A 51 11.40 7.60 4.53
N ASP A 52 10.47 7.48 5.47
CA ASP A 52 9.25 6.69 5.28
C ASP A 52 8.26 7.41 4.36
N ILE A 53 7.52 6.61 3.60
CA ILE A 53 6.38 7.08 2.83
C ILE A 53 5.12 6.78 3.65
N PRO A 54 4.28 7.79 3.93
CA PRO A 54 3.07 7.59 4.71
C PRO A 54 2.13 6.63 3.98
N VAL A 55 1.50 5.75 4.74
CA VAL A 55 0.51 4.78 4.27
C VAL A 55 -0.74 4.83 5.14
N GLU A 56 -1.85 4.38 4.58
CA GLU A 56 -3.14 4.31 5.28
C GLU A 56 -3.75 2.91 5.14
N LEU A 57 -4.21 2.33 6.24
CA LEU A 57 -5.00 1.10 6.18
C LEU A 57 -6.45 1.45 5.87
N VAL A 58 -6.93 1.01 4.71
CA VAL A 58 -8.32 1.12 4.29
C VAL A 58 -9.05 -0.17 4.64
N VAL A 59 -9.86 -0.15 5.70
CA VAL A 59 -10.60 -1.31 6.19
C VAL A 59 -11.91 -1.47 5.41
N ARG A 60 -12.15 -2.68 4.90
CA ARG A 60 -13.35 -3.08 4.14
C ARG A 60 -13.83 -4.48 4.56
N GLY A 61 -14.56 -5.17 3.67
CA GLY A 61 -15.27 -6.41 3.99
C GLY A 61 -14.42 -7.69 4.00
N SER A 62 -13.22 -7.68 3.41
CA SER A 62 -12.39 -8.91 3.30
C SER A 62 -11.66 -9.32 4.58
N THR A 63 -11.81 -8.54 5.66
CA THR A 63 -11.19 -8.82 6.97
C THR A 63 -12.22 -8.83 8.07
N ALA A 64 -12.11 -9.81 8.98
CA ALA A 64 -12.93 -9.91 10.18
C ALA A 64 -12.13 -10.52 11.34
N PRO A 65 -12.57 -10.35 12.59
CA PRO A 65 -12.03 -11.13 13.71
C PRO A 65 -12.12 -12.64 13.42
N PRO A 66 -11.16 -13.45 13.90
CA PRO A 66 -11.25 -14.90 13.76
C PRO A 66 -12.50 -15.42 14.49
N SER A 67 -13.12 -16.47 13.96
CA SER A 67 -14.20 -17.16 14.64
C SER A 67 -13.71 -17.70 15.99
N THR A 68 -14.52 -17.51 17.03
CA THR A 68 -14.28 -18.14 18.34
C THR A 68 -14.38 -19.66 18.16
N PRO A 69 -13.45 -20.44 18.74
CA PRO A 69 -13.53 -21.90 18.68
C PRO A 69 -14.78 -22.47 19.34
#